data_AF-A0A947CCU4-F1
#
_entry.id   AF-A0A947CCU4-F1
#
_cell.length_a   1.000
_cell.length_b   1.000
_cell.length_c   1.000
_cell.angle_alpha   90.00
_cell.angle_beta   90.00
_cell.angle_gamma   90.00
#
_symmetry.space_group_name_H-M   'P 1'
#
loop_
_entity.id
_entity.type
_entity.pdbx_description
1 polymer ?
#
loop_
_entity_poly.entity_id
_entity_poly.type
_entity_poly.pdbx_seq_one_letter_code
_entity_poly.pdbx_strand_id
1 'polypeptide(L)'
;QYYTALDRDTDRTYGERYIFSTVDQKTVSMQLRANYSFTPDLNLEFYAEPFAASGKFSRFGELPEARSFDLREYGTDGTTIDEIVEEDEEGNSTRIYEVTDGDETFTLDDFDFNTISFRSNLVMRWELRPGSTLFVVWQRNLSDYANIGSPVNVSDMFSSLGAAGQNILAIKLSYWLPL
;
A
#
# COMPACT_ATOMS: atom_id res chain seq x y z
N GLN A 1 -6.63 -16.46 7.37
CA GLN A 1 -7.47 -15.33 6.92
C GLN A 1 -8.21 -15.77 5.67
N TYR A 2 -9.43 -15.26 5.45
CA TYR A 2 -10.16 -15.53 4.21
C TYR A 2 -9.38 -14.99 3.01
N TYR A 3 -9.28 -15.78 1.96
CA TYR A 3 -8.57 -15.43 0.73
C TYR A 3 -9.54 -15.18 -0.42
N THR A 4 -10.29 -16.21 -0.81
CA THR A 4 -11.28 -16.13 -1.88
C THR A 4 -12.32 -17.24 -1.74
N ALA A 5 -13.41 -17.13 -2.49
CA ALA A 5 -14.43 -18.16 -2.65
C ALA A 5 -14.54 -18.48 -4.14
N LEU A 6 -14.47 -19.77 -4.48
CA LEU A 6 -14.66 -20.25 -5.84
C LEU A 6 -16.05 -20.89 -5.94
N ASP A 7 -16.77 -20.55 -7.00
CA ASP A 7 -18.04 -21.19 -7.34
C ASP A 7 -17.75 -22.62 -7.79
N ARG A 8 -18.43 -23.61 -7.19
CA ARG A 8 -18.26 -25.02 -7.54
C ARG A 8 -19.62 -25.69 -7.63
N ASP A 9 -19.81 -26.43 -8.72
CA ASP A 9 -20.93 -27.33 -8.89
C ASP A 9 -20.78 -28.52 -7.92
N THR A 10 -21.61 -28.53 -6.88
CA THR A 10 -21.92 -29.62 -5.93
C THR A 10 -20.97 -29.93 -4.75
N ASP A 11 -21.62 -30.06 -3.57
CA ASP A 11 -21.22 -30.75 -2.33
C ASP A 11 -20.33 -30.06 -1.28
N ARG A 12 -20.27 -28.72 -1.20
CA ARG A 12 -19.65 -28.00 -0.07
C ARG A 12 -20.51 -26.89 0.52
N THR A 13 -20.09 -26.36 1.68
CA THR A 13 -20.80 -25.36 2.50
C THR A 13 -21.33 -24.21 1.65
N TYR A 14 -22.66 -24.07 1.54
CA TYR A 14 -23.34 -23.07 0.71
C TYR A 14 -23.07 -23.12 -0.81
N GLY A 15 -22.52 -24.22 -1.34
CA GLY A 15 -22.20 -24.34 -2.76
C GLY A 15 -20.90 -23.65 -3.17
N GLU A 16 -20.11 -23.14 -2.22
CA GLU A 16 -18.86 -22.45 -2.49
C GLU A 16 -17.66 -23.16 -1.85
N ARG A 17 -16.51 -23.02 -2.49
CA ARG A 17 -15.21 -23.47 -1.99
C ARG A 17 -14.49 -22.30 -1.31
N TYR A 18 -14.54 -22.24 0.02
CA TYR A 18 -13.89 -21.19 0.79
C TYR A 18 -12.41 -21.49 1.01
N ILE A 19 -11.55 -20.61 0.49
CA ILE A 19 -10.11 -20.74 0.59
C ILE A 19 -9.58 -19.71 1.57
N PHE A 20 -8.68 -20.17 2.43
CA PHE A 20 -8.01 -19.39 3.45
C PHE A 20 -6.51 -19.43 3.22
N SER A 21 -5.82 -18.43 3.74
CA SER A 21 -4.35 -18.36 3.71
C SER A 21 -3.81 -17.70 4.96
N THR A 22 -2.51 -17.86 5.20
CA THR A 22 -1.77 -17.03 6.14
C THR A 22 -1.28 -15.78 5.42
N VAL A 23 -1.49 -14.60 6.00
CA VAL A 23 -0.85 -13.36 5.56
C VAL A 23 0.32 -13.01 6.49
N ASP A 24 1.48 -12.69 5.91
CA ASP A 24 2.54 -11.95 6.58
C ASP A 24 2.42 -10.48 6.16
N GLN A 25 1.94 -9.65 7.09
CA GLN A 25 1.74 -8.23 6.87
C GLN A 25 2.82 -7.44 7.60
N LYS A 26 3.42 -6.49 6.89
CA LYS A 26 4.35 -5.51 7.45
C LYS A 26 3.86 -4.11 7.14
N THR A 27 3.91 -3.24 8.14
CA THR A 27 3.54 -1.84 8.01
C THR A 27 4.56 -0.99 8.72
N VAL A 28 5.03 0.05 8.03
CA VAL A 28 5.94 1.04 8.59
C VAL A 28 5.39 2.43 8.30
N SER A 29 5.28 3.23 9.34
CA SER A 29 4.74 4.59 9.25
C SER A 29 5.51 5.52 10.17
N MET A 30 5.71 6.76 9.75
CA MET A 30 6.30 7.79 10.60
C MET A 30 5.51 9.08 10.45
N GLN A 31 5.37 9.84 11.53
CA GLN A 31 4.78 11.17 11.50
C GLN A 31 5.83 12.20 11.92
N LEU A 32 6.08 13.18 11.06
CA LEU A 32 7.06 14.24 11.25
C LEU A 32 6.35 15.59 11.33
N ARG A 33 6.65 16.34 12.39
CA ARG A 33 6.20 17.72 12.60
C ARG A 33 7.39 18.55 13.01
N ALA A 34 7.73 19.54 12.20
CA ALA A 34 8.86 20.42 12.46
C ALA A 34 8.42 21.87 12.29
N ASN A 35 8.78 22.70 13.28
CA ASN A 35 8.58 24.14 13.23
C ASN A 35 9.95 24.79 13.40
N TYR A 36 10.31 25.71 12.51
CA TYR A 36 11.59 26.38 12.53
C TYR A 36 11.44 27.87 12.25
N SER A 37 11.96 28.68 13.16
CA SER A 37 12.04 30.14 13.02
C SER A 37 13.46 30.50 12.59
N PHE A 38 13.65 30.83 11.31
CA PHE A 38 14.95 31.26 10.78
C PHE A 38 15.35 32.62 11.36
N THR A 39 14.37 33.52 11.46
CA THR A 39 14.46 34.86 12.05
C THR A 39 13.13 35.19 12.74
N PRO A 40 13.01 36.28 13.53
CA PRO A 40 11.71 36.66 14.12
C PRO A 40 10.60 36.87 13.08
N ASP A 41 10.97 37.20 11.84
CA ASP A 41 10.09 37.47 10.71
C ASP A 41 9.93 36.29 9.73
N LEU A 42 10.76 35.25 9.78
CA LEU A 42 10.71 34.11 8.86
C LEU A 42 10.50 32.78 9.60
N ASN A 43 9.34 32.18 9.40
CA ASN A 43 8.93 30.91 10.01
C ASN A 43 8.59 29.86 8.95
N LEU A 44 8.91 28.61 9.26
CA LEU A 44 8.61 27.45 8.45
C LEU A 44 7.95 26.38 9.32
N GLU A 45 6.80 25.90 8.88
CA GLU A 45 6.10 24.77 9.46
C GLU A 45 6.09 23.64 8.43
N PHE A 46 6.48 22.45 8.85
CA PHE A 46 6.58 21.27 8.00
C PHE A 46 5.90 20.07 8.66
N TYR A 47 5.04 19.43 7.89
CA TYR A 47 4.40 18.16 8.20
C TYR A 47 4.75 17.14 7.13
N ALA A 48 5.09 15.92 7.55
CA ALA A 48 5.20 14.78 6.66
C ALA A 48 4.73 13.48 7.32
N GLU A 49 4.16 12.61 6.51
CA GLU A 49 3.68 11.30 6.90
C GLU A 49 4.01 10.28 5.81
N PRO A 50 5.25 9.74 5.81
CA PRO A 50 5.59 8.56 5.02
C PRO A 50 4.92 7.31 5.60
N PHE A 51 4.42 6.47 4.70
CA PHE A 51 3.74 5.21 5.01
C PHE A 51 4.10 4.15 3.96
N ALA A 52 4.36 2.93 4.41
CA ALA A 52 4.52 1.77 3.53
C ALA A 52 3.88 0.54 4.17
N ALA A 53 3.22 -0.29 3.38
CA ALA A 53 2.67 -1.56 3.82
C ALA A 53 2.80 -2.64 2.73
N SER A 54 3.15 -3.86 3.15
CA SER A 54 3.10 -5.05 2.29
C SER A 54 2.30 -6.15 2.95
N GLY A 55 1.68 -6.99 2.11
CA GLY A 55 1.10 -8.25 2.52
C GLY A 55 1.59 -9.36 1.60
N LYS A 56 2.05 -10.47 2.19
CA LYS A 56 2.36 -11.70 1.47
C LYS A 56 1.46 -12.83 1.93
N PHE A 57 0.69 -13.39 1.02
CA PHE A 57 -0.16 -14.55 1.25
C PHE A 57 0.63 -15.84 1.03
N SER A 58 0.40 -16.81 1.90
CA SER A 58 1.09 -18.10 1.90
C SER A 58 0.21 -19.14 2.57
N ARG A 59 0.56 -20.43 2.42
CA ARG A 59 -0.17 -21.55 3.03
C ARG A 59 -1.66 -21.48 2.71
N PHE A 60 -1.99 -21.58 1.43
CA PHE A 60 -3.37 -21.61 0.97
C PHE A 60 -4.02 -22.94 1.37
N GLY A 61 -5.29 -22.94 1.71
CA GLY A 61 -5.95 -24.16 2.16
C GLY A 61 -7.41 -23.98 2.53
N GLU A 62 -8.01 -25.02 3.10
CA GLU A 62 -9.42 -25.04 3.49
C GLU A 62 -9.59 -25.45 4.95
N LEU A 63 -10.69 -25.03 5.55
CA LEU A 63 -11.08 -25.53 6.87
C LEU A 63 -11.97 -26.77 6.67
N PRO A 64 -11.54 -27.96 7.12
CA PRO A 64 -12.30 -29.20 6.94
C PRO A 64 -13.58 -29.23 7.79
N GLU A 65 -13.64 -28.44 8.86
CA GLU A 65 -14.78 -28.36 9.77
C GLU A 65 -15.15 -26.90 10.09
N ALA A 66 -16.44 -26.65 10.25
CA ALA A 66 -16.93 -25.33 10.65
C ALA A 66 -16.39 -24.96 12.05
N ARG A 67 -15.87 -23.73 12.18
CA ARG A 67 -15.26 -23.21 13.42
C ARG A 67 -13.96 -23.93 13.85
N SER A 68 -13.35 -24.71 12.98
CA SER A 68 -11.99 -25.21 13.19
C SER A 68 -10.95 -24.14 12.82
N PHE A 69 -9.78 -24.23 13.44
CA PHE A 69 -8.58 -23.45 13.08
C PHE A 69 -7.53 -24.31 12.35
N ASP A 70 -7.79 -25.61 12.18
CA ASP A 70 -6.91 -26.50 11.45
C ASP A 70 -7.12 -26.30 9.95
N LEU A 71 -6.11 -25.70 9.31
CA LEU A 71 -6.08 -25.45 7.88
C LEU A 71 -5.52 -26.69 7.17
N ARG A 72 -6.31 -27.32 6.31
CA ARG A 72 -5.81 -28.30 5.33
C ARG A 72 -5.09 -27.53 4.23
N GLU A 73 -3.77 -27.52 4.29
CA GLU A 73 -2.92 -26.72 3.40
C GLU A 73 -2.73 -27.41 2.02
N TYR A 74 -2.90 -26.64 0.95
CA TYR A 74 -2.59 -27.06 -0.41
C TYR A 74 -1.08 -27.18 -0.62
N GLY A 75 -0.64 -28.17 -1.39
CA GLY A 75 0.77 -28.59 -1.46
C GLY A 75 1.15 -29.65 -0.43
N THR A 76 0.19 -30.05 0.43
CA THR A 76 0.33 -31.15 1.40
C THR A 76 -0.76 -32.20 1.17
N ASP A 77 -0.66 -33.35 1.84
CA ASP A 77 -1.69 -34.42 1.80
C ASP A 77 -2.14 -34.84 0.39
N GLY A 78 -1.19 -34.88 -0.56
CA GLY A 78 -1.44 -35.29 -1.95
C GLY A 78 -2.00 -34.21 -2.86
N THR A 79 -2.16 -32.97 -2.37
CA THR A 79 -2.47 -31.80 -3.21
C THR A 79 -1.18 -31.13 -3.69
N THR A 80 -1.23 -30.46 -4.83
CA THR A 80 -0.12 -29.64 -5.34
C THR A 80 -0.56 -28.20 -5.49
N ILE A 81 0.40 -27.27 -5.37
CA ILE A 81 0.22 -25.86 -5.67
C ILE A 81 1.44 -25.41 -6.46
N ASP A 82 1.20 -24.91 -7.66
CA ASP A 82 2.23 -24.49 -8.60
C ASP A 82 2.05 -23.00 -8.91
N GLU A 83 3.14 -22.24 -8.81
CA GLU A 83 3.15 -20.81 -9.15
C GLU A 83 3.35 -20.67 -10.66
N ILE A 84 2.38 -20.03 -11.32
CA ILE A 84 2.42 -19.74 -12.75
C ILE A 84 2.55 -18.22 -12.92
N VAL A 85 3.51 -17.81 -13.75
CA VAL A 85 3.69 -16.41 -14.13
C VAL A 85 3.32 -16.30 -15.60
N GLU A 86 2.22 -15.62 -15.87
CA GLU A 86 1.74 -15.31 -17.22
C GLU A 86 2.24 -13.91 -17.61
N GLU A 87 2.74 -13.76 -18.84
CA GLU A 87 3.19 -12.47 -19.37
C GLU A 87 2.29 -12.09 -20.56
N ASP A 88 1.74 -10.88 -20.55
CA ASP A 88 0.93 -10.37 -21.66
C ASP A 88 1.80 -9.89 -22.83
N GLU A 89 1.16 -9.56 -23.96
CA GLU A 89 1.87 -9.09 -25.17
C GLU A 89 2.58 -7.73 -24.96
N GLU A 90 2.19 -6.99 -23.91
CA GLU A 90 2.73 -5.72 -23.47
C GLU A 90 3.88 -5.86 -22.46
N GLY A 91 4.21 -7.09 -22.04
CA GLY A 91 5.31 -7.39 -21.10
C GLY A 91 4.94 -7.23 -19.62
N ASN A 92 3.66 -7.14 -19.27
CA ASN A 92 3.20 -7.20 -17.89
C ASN A 92 3.08 -8.65 -17.44
N SER A 93 3.70 -8.95 -16.30
CA SER A 93 3.60 -10.28 -15.67
C SER A 93 2.48 -10.31 -14.63
N THR A 94 1.61 -11.31 -14.71
CA THR A 94 0.60 -11.65 -13.70
C THR A 94 0.97 -12.97 -13.06
N ARG A 95 0.91 -13.04 -11.73
CA ARG A 95 1.13 -14.27 -10.98
C ARG A 95 -0.19 -14.90 -10.57
N ILE A 96 -0.31 -16.20 -10.77
CA ILE A 96 -1.43 -17.03 -10.34
C ILE A 96 -0.90 -18.32 -9.71
N TYR A 97 -1.69 -18.94 -8.84
CA TYR A 97 -1.39 -20.24 -8.26
C TYR A 97 -2.36 -21.27 -8.81
N GLU A 98 -1.86 -22.30 -9.48
CA GLU A 98 -2.66 -23.45 -9.89
C GLU A 98 -2.62 -24.51 -8.80
N VAL A 99 -3.79 -24.90 -8.30
CA VAL A 99 -3.93 -25.89 -7.24
C VAL A 99 -4.58 -27.13 -7.82
N THR A 100 -3.98 -28.29 -7.56
CA THR A 100 -4.57 -29.59 -7.89
C THR A 100 -4.90 -30.35 -6.60
N ASP A 101 -6.19 -30.67 -6.39
CA ASP A 101 -6.70 -31.46 -5.27
C ASP A 101 -7.46 -32.68 -5.83
N GLY A 102 -6.74 -33.80 -6.00
CA GLY A 102 -7.28 -35.00 -6.63
C GLY A 102 -7.50 -34.80 -8.13
N ASP A 103 -8.75 -34.96 -8.58
CA ASP A 103 -9.14 -34.80 -9.99
C ASP A 103 -9.55 -33.35 -10.34
N GLU A 104 -9.45 -32.43 -9.37
CA GLU A 104 -9.84 -31.03 -9.54
C GLU A 104 -8.62 -30.12 -9.61
N THR A 105 -8.61 -29.25 -10.61
CA THR A 105 -7.62 -28.18 -10.76
C THR A 105 -8.34 -26.83 -10.83
N PHE A 106 -7.85 -25.84 -10.09
CA PHE A 106 -8.37 -24.47 -10.09
C PHE A 106 -7.24 -23.46 -9.87
N THR A 107 -7.47 -22.21 -10.24
CA THR A 107 -6.50 -21.13 -10.09
C THR A 107 -6.86 -20.19 -8.93
N LEU A 108 -5.84 -19.60 -8.33
CA LEU A 108 -5.94 -18.54 -7.35
C LEU A 108 -5.13 -17.34 -7.83
N ASP A 109 -5.78 -16.20 -7.93
CA ASP A 109 -5.10 -14.93 -8.22
C ASP A 109 -4.11 -14.61 -7.11
N ASP A 110 -3.02 -13.94 -7.44
CA ASP A 110 -2.10 -13.39 -6.44
C ASP A 110 -2.64 -12.08 -5.86
N PHE A 111 -2.87 -12.06 -4.55
CA PHE A 111 -3.28 -10.87 -3.80
C PHE A 111 -2.15 -10.22 -3.01
N ASP A 112 -0.90 -10.67 -3.18
CA ASP A 112 0.25 -9.98 -2.62
C ASP A 112 0.22 -8.50 -3.02
N PHE A 113 0.55 -7.63 -2.08
CA PHE A 113 0.50 -6.19 -2.32
C PHE A 113 1.67 -5.48 -1.67
N ASN A 114 2.05 -4.37 -2.29
CA ASN A 114 2.96 -3.39 -1.71
C ASN A 114 2.43 -1.98 -2.03
N THR A 115 2.13 -1.23 -0.98
CA THR A 115 1.64 0.14 -1.08
C THR A 115 2.58 1.09 -0.36
N ILE A 116 2.92 2.18 -1.03
CA ILE A 116 3.77 3.22 -0.47
C ILE A 116 3.05 4.55 -0.68
N SER A 117 2.93 5.34 0.39
CA SER A 117 2.35 6.68 0.31
C SER A 117 3.16 7.70 1.11
N PHE A 118 3.17 8.93 0.62
CA PHE A 118 3.85 10.04 1.25
C PHE A 118 2.98 11.28 1.18
N ARG A 119 2.60 11.80 2.35
CA ARG A 119 1.82 13.04 2.47
C ARG A 119 2.68 14.11 3.10
N SER A 120 2.75 15.29 2.51
CA SER A 120 3.48 16.42 3.11
C SER A 120 2.77 17.76 2.93
N ASN A 121 2.99 18.64 3.91
CA ASN A 121 2.56 20.03 3.87
C ASN A 121 3.69 20.92 4.41
N LEU A 122 4.03 21.95 3.64
CA LEU A 122 5.03 22.95 3.99
C LEU A 122 4.39 24.32 3.94
N VAL A 123 4.47 25.07 5.04
CA VAL A 123 3.98 26.44 5.16
C VAL A 123 5.13 27.33 5.54
N MET A 124 5.53 28.23 4.65
CA MET A 124 6.47 29.30 4.95
C MET A 124 5.68 30.60 5.16
N ARG A 125 5.97 31.29 6.26
CA ARG A 125 5.50 32.64 6.53
C ARG A 125 6.69 33.57 6.67
N TRP A 126 6.72 34.62 5.86
CA TRP A 126 7.74 35.66 5.92
C TRP A 126 7.11 37.04 6.06
N GLU A 127 7.44 37.76 7.13
CA GLU A 127 7.15 39.18 7.28
C GLU A 127 8.25 40.01 6.62
N LEU A 128 7.98 40.52 5.42
CA LEU A 128 8.94 41.29 4.63
C LEU A 128 9.26 42.64 5.28
N ARG A 129 8.25 43.22 5.93
CA ARG A 129 8.29 44.46 6.71
C ARG A 129 7.02 44.56 7.56
N PRO A 130 6.97 45.42 8.59
CA PRO A 130 5.75 45.65 9.36
C PRO A 130 4.55 45.92 8.44
N GLY A 131 3.54 45.06 8.50
CA GLY A 131 2.34 45.14 7.67
C GLY A 131 2.41 44.48 6.28
N SER A 132 3.55 43.90 5.89
CA SER A 132 3.68 43.12 4.64
C SER A 132 4.11 41.68 4.92
N THR A 133 3.32 40.70 4.49
CA THR A 133 3.58 39.27 4.73
C THR A 133 3.45 38.45 3.45
N LEU A 134 4.38 37.51 3.26
CA LEU A 134 4.34 36.47 2.24
C LEU A 134 4.04 35.12 2.90
N PHE A 135 3.12 34.37 2.32
CA PHE A 135 2.89 32.97 2.61
C PHE A 135 3.18 32.13 1.37
N VAL A 136 3.94 31.06 1.54
CA VAL A 136 4.12 30.02 0.52
C VAL A 136 3.67 28.70 1.15
N VAL A 137 2.67 28.07 0.53
CA VAL A 137 2.12 26.80 0.98
C VAL A 137 2.32 25.78 -0.11
N TRP A 138 2.96 24.67 0.22
CA TRP A 138 3.21 23.57 -0.69
C TRP A 138 2.72 22.26 -0.09
N GLN A 139 1.82 21.60 -0.81
CA GLN A 139 1.25 20.31 -0.43
C GLN A 139 1.61 19.26 -1.47
N ARG A 140 2.05 18.09 -1.01
CA ARG A 140 2.25 16.91 -1.86
C ARG A 140 1.47 15.73 -1.30
N ASN A 141 0.83 15.00 -2.21
CA ASN A 141 0.26 13.69 -1.93
C ASN A 141 0.76 12.72 -3.01
N LEU A 142 1.68 11.85 -2.61
CA LEU A 142 2.27 10.83 -3.45
C LEU A 142 1.70 9.48 -3.00
N SER A 143 1.19 8.71 -3.93
CA SER A 143 0.76 7.33 -3.69
C SER A 143 1.27 6.50 -4.85
N ASP A 144 2.02 5.47 -4.53
CA ASP A 144 2.44 4.48 -5.50
C ASP A 144 1.91 3.11 -5.07
N TYR A 145 1.45 2.35 -6.04
CA TYR A 145 0.97 0.99 -5.86
C TYR A 145 1.80 0.11 -6.78
N ALA A 146 2.69 -0.68 -6.18
CA ALA A 146 3.50 -1.63 -6.92
C ALA A 146 3.06 -3.04 -6.54
N ASN A 147 2.67 -3.84 -7.52
CA ASN A 147 2.39 -5.26 -7.32
C ASN A 147 3.71 -6.03 -7.25
N ILE A 148 4.45 -5.85 -6.16
CA ILE A 148 5.72 -6.53 -5.93
C ILE A 148 5.67 -7.06 -4.50
N GLY A 149 5.39 -8.36 -4.34
CA GLY A 149 5.30 -9.10 -3.06
C GLY A 149 6.60 -9.18 -2.23
N SER A 150 7.50 -8.21 -2.41
CA SER A 150 8.69 -8.04 -1.58
C SER A 150 8.31 -7.34 -0.27
N PRO A 151 8.84 -7.78 0.89
CA PRO A 151 8.57 -7.15 2.18
C PRO A 151 9.01 -5.68 2.17
N VAL A 152 8.13 -4.76 2.59
CA VAL A 152 8.48 -3.34 2.72
C VAL A 152 9.55 -3.12 3.80
N ASN A 153 10.52 -2.27 3.49
CA ASN A 153 11.56 -1.81 4.40
C ASN A 153 11.50 -0.29 4.58
N VAL A 154 12.26 0.24 5.55
CA VAL A 154 12.35 1.69 5.81
C VAL A 154 12.86 2.46 4.59
N SER A 155 13.71 1.86 3.76
CA SER A 155 14.18 2.45 2.50
C SER A 155 13.03 2.71 1.52
N ASP A 156 12.03 1.83 1.50
CA ASP A 156 10.91 1.89 0.56
C ASP A 156 9.96 3.03 0.94
N MET A 157 9.94 3.45 2.21
CA MET A 157 9.22 4.65 2.63
C MET A 157 9.75 5.94 1.98
N PHE A 158 11.04 5.96 1.63
CA PHE A 158 11.69 7.13 1.05
C PHE A 158 11.90 7.02 -0.47
N SER A 159 11.69 5.84 -1.07
CA SER A 159 11.73 5.68 -2.53
C SER A 159 10.59 6.44 -3.23
N SER A 160 9.45 6.64 -2.55
CA SER A 160 8.32 7.40 -3.07
C SER A 160 8.51 8.93 -3.05
N LEU A 161 9.61 9.44 -2.48
CA LEU A 161 9.92 10.88 -2.52
C LEU A 161 10.06 11.43 -3.95
N GLY A 162 10.47 10.56 -4.89
CA GLY A 162 10.55 10.83 -6.32
C GLY A 162 9.36 10.33 -7.15
N ALA A 163 8.36 9.67 -6.54
CA ALA A 163 7.20 9.15 -7.25
C ALA A 163 6.34 10.28 -7.82
N ALA A 164 5.65 10.00 -8.93
CA ALA A 164 4.65 10.91 -9.47
C ALA A 164 3.47 11.01 -8.50
N GLY A 165 2.88 12.19 -8.38
CA GLY A 165 1.70 12.39 -7.54
C GLY A 165 1.18 13.81 -7.60
N GLN A 166 0.21 14.13 -6.77
CA GLN A 166 -0.45 15.43 -6.79
C GLN A 166 0.36 16.46 -6.00
N ASN A 167 0.58 17.62 -6.60
CA ASN A 167 1.34 18.72 -6.02
C ASN A 167 0.51 20.00 -6.12
N ILE A 168 0.31 20.71 -5.02
CA ILE A 168 -0.40 21.99 -4.97
C ILE A 168 0.53 23.04 -4.39
N LEU A 169 0.74 24.14 -5.11
CA LEU A 169 1.51 25.30 -4.67
C LEU A 169 0.58 26.51 -4.62
N ALA A 170 0.53 27.17 -3.46
CA ALA A 170 -0.21 28.41 -3.26
C ALA A 170 0.72 29.49 -2.70
N ILE A 171 0.62 30.69 -3.25
CA ILE A 171 1.39 31.86 -2.82
C ILE A 171 0.42 32.99 -2.51
N LYS A 172 0.58 33.61 -1.33
CA LYS A 172 -0.20 34.78 -0.93
C LYS A 172 0.73 35.88 -0.48
N LEU A 173 0.61 37.05 -1.09
CA LEU A 173 1.33 38.26 -0.70
C LEU A 173 0.34 39.29 -0.18
N SER A 174 0.64 39.88 0.97
CA SER A 174 -0.03 41.08 1.48
C SER A 174 1.03 42.15 1.63
N TYR A 175 0.80 43.32 1.03
CA TYR A 175 1.79 44.38 0.98
C TYR A 175 1.13 45.70 1.40
N TRP A 176 1.58 46.26 2.53
CA TRP A 176 1.11 47.57 2.98
C TRP A 176 1.77 48.67 2.16
N LEU A 177 1.02 49.62 1.60
CA LEU A 177 1.56 50.78 0.88
C LEU A 177 1.53 52.01 1.80
N PRO A 178 2.67 52.66 2.10
CA PRO A 178 2.66 54.00 2.66
C PRO A 178 2.21 54.96 1.55
N LEU A 179 0.94 55.37 1.60
CA LEU A 179 0.38 56.45 0.80
C LEU A 179 0.03 57.63 1.73
#